data_AF-A0A932JJG5-F1
#
_entry.id   AF-A0A932JJG5-F1
#
_cell.length_a   1.000
_cell.length_b   1.000
_cell.length_c   1.000
_cell.angle_alpha   90.00
_cell.angle_beta   90.00
_cell.angle_gamma   90.00
#
_symmetry.space_group_name_H-M   'P 1'
#
loop_
_entity.id
_entity.type
_entity.pdbx_description
1 polymer ?
#
loop_
_entity_poly.entity_id
_entity_poly.type
_entity_poly.pdbx_seq_one_letter_code
_entity_poly.pdbx_strand_id
1 'polypeptide(L)'
;MRTGRPDAGYTLVEMVVTVLIIGILAAYGIPQYLKTVETGKADDAVALVNMIGTTNKMFALDHNNVYARGSFAACVSGTACPASGAASYTACDLIYCKYLADQNFSGKPYDFNACDPGSGTGGGQCSNGHVAAANRKSSASEPYSTWEYEMATDGRIAYFGTDVPTPTD
;
A
#
# COMPACT_ATOMS: atom_id res chain seq x y z
N MET A 1 33.83 3.24 -57.81
CA MET A 1 33.26 1.89 -57.64
C MET A 1 32.55 1.83 -56.29
N ARG A 2 31.22 1.75 -56.29
CA ARG A 2 30.43 1.63 -55.05
C ARG A 2 30.10 0.15 -54.89
N THR A 3 30.80 -0.53 -53.99
CA THR A 3 30.54 -1.93 -53.65
C THR A 3 29.22 -1.99 -52.89
N GLY A 4 28.17 -2.50 -53.54
CA GLY A 4 26.90 -2.81 -52.89
C GLY A 4 27.13 -3.94 -51.89
N ARG A 5 26.83 -3.69 -50.62
CA ARG A 5 26.83 -4.74 -49.60
C ARG A 5 25.67 -5.69 -49.91
N PRO A 6 25.85 -7.02 -49.86
CA PRO A 6 24.72 -7.94 -49.97
C PRO A 6 23.78 -7.70 -48.80
N ASP A 7 22.51 -7.38 -49.10
CA ASP A 7 21.45 -7.33 -48.11
C ASP A 7 21.22 -8.76 -47.58
N ALA A 8 21.68 -9.01 -46.35
CA ALA A 8 21.42 -10.26 -45.64
C ALA A 8 19.95 -10.28 -45.20
N GLY A 9 19.10 -10.94 -45.98
CA GLY A 9 17.70 -11.16 -45.63
C GLY A 9 17.55 -12.18 -44.50
N TYR A 10 16.79 -11.83 -43.47
CA TYR A 10 16.34 -12.75 -42.42
C TYR A 10 15.48 -13.87 -43.02
N THR A 11 15.68 -15.12 -42.61
CA THR A 11 14.84 -16.23 -43.10
C THR A 11 13.48 -16.24 -42.42
N LEU A 12 12.42 -16.69 -43.10
CA LEU A 12 11.09 -16.83 -42.49
C LEU A 12 11.12 -17.75 -41.25
N VAL A 13 11.96 -18.78 -41.30
CA VAL A 13 12.14 -19.73 -40.19
C VAL A 13 12.72 -19.03 -38.97
N GLU A 14 13.61 -18.07 -39.16
CA GLU A 14 14.23 -17.31 -38.07
C GLU A 14 13.20 -16.45 -37.32
N MET A 15 12.31 -15.78 -38.05
CA MET A 15 11.21 -15.05 -37.41
C MET A 15 10.23 -16.00 -36.71
N VAL A 16 9.93 -17.16 -37.29
CA VAL A 16 9.00 -18.14 -36.69
C VAL A 16 9.54 -18.72 -35.38
N VAL A 17 10.81 -19.10 -35.32
CA VAL A 17 11.39 -19.65 -34.08
C VAL A 17 11.52 -18.58 -32.99
N THR A 18 11.85 -17.33 -33.36
CA THR A 18 12.00 -16.24 -32.39
C THR A 18 10.67 -15.87 -31.74
N VAL A 19 9.58 -15.72 -32.52
CA VAL A 19 8.26 -15.42 -31.93
C VAL A 19 7.73 -16.59 -31.10
N LEU A 20 8.09 -17.84 -31.44
CA LEU A 20 7.74 -19.01 -30.65
C LEU A 20 8.43 -18.98 -29.28
N ILE A 21 9.74 -18.72 -29.24
CA ILE A 21 10.50 -18.65 -28.00
C ILE A 21 10.00 -17.49 -27.12
N ILE A 22 9.79 -16.30 -27.71
CA ILE A 22 9.24 -15.14 -26.98
C ILE A 22 7.84 -15.44 -26.46
N GLY A 23 7.00 -16.14 -27.23
CA GLY A 23 5.65 -16.54 -26.81
C GLY A 23 5.66 -17.42 -25.56
N ILE A 24 6.56 -18.41 -25.49
CA ILE A 24 6.70 -19.28 -24.31
C ILE A 24 7.19 -18.49 -23.09
N LEU A 25 8.21 -17.65 -23.28
CA LEU A 25 8.75 -16.84 -22.19
C LEU A 25 7.74 -15.83 -21.67
N ALA A 26 6.96 -15.19 -22.56
CA ALA A 26 5.93 -14.23 -22.18
C ALA A 26 4.79 -14.90 -21.40
N ALA A 27 4.35 -16.09 -21.84
CA ALA A 27 3.28 -16.84 -21.17
C ALA A 27 3.61 -17.18 -19.71
N TYR A 28 4.88 -17.50 -19.42
CA TYR A 28 5.34 -17.78 -18.05
C TYR A 28 5.76 -16.51 -17.28
N GLY A 29 6.45 -15.60 -17.94
CA GLY A 29 7.08 -14.43 -17.30
C GLY A 29 6.09 -13.35 -16.87
N ILE A 30 5.03 -13.11 -17.65
CA ILE A 30 4.02 -12.08 -17.34
C ILE A 30 3.30 -12.33 -16.01
N PRO A 31 2.70 -13.51 -15.75
CA PRO A 31 1.99 -13.74 -14.48
C PRO A 31 2.93 -13.67 -13.26
N GLN A 32 4.17 -14.15 -13.39
CA GLN A 32 5.16 -14.06 -12.33
C GLN A 32 5.56 -12.61 -12.04
N TYR A 33 5.79 -11.80 -13.08
CA TYR A 33 6.12 -10.39 -12.95
C TYR A 33 5.00 -9.60 -12.24
N LEU A 34 3.74 -9.81 -12.64
CA LEU A 34 2.60 -9.16 -12.00
C LEU A 34 2.50 -9.49 -10.51
N LYS A 35 2.71 -10.77 -10.14
CA LYS A 35 2.73 -11.19 -8.74
C LYS A 35 3.83 -10.44 -7.97
N THR A 36 5.05 -10.36 -8.51
CA THR A 36 6.17 -9.65 -7.86
C THR A 36 5.89 -8.15 -7.67
N VAL A 37 5.23 -7.52 -8.64
CA VAL A 37 4.83 -6.10 -8.51
C VAL A 37 3.78 -5.93 -7.42
N GLU A 38 2.79 -6.82 -7.32
CA GLU A 38 1.78 -6.76 -6.28
C GLU A 38 2.35 -7.05 -4.89
N THR A 39 3.28 -7.99 -4.74
CA THR A 39 3.97 -8.23 -3.47
C THR A 39 4.81 -7.02 -3.04
N GLY A 40 5.49 -6.34 -3.98
CA GLY A 40 6.21 -5.11 -3.65
C GLY A 40 5.29 -3.99 -3.14
N LYS A 41 4.07 -3.87 -3.68
CA LYS A 41 3.07 -2.93 -3.17
C LYS A 41 2.58 -3.31 -1.78
N ALA A 42 2.48 -4.59 -1.48
CA ALA A 42 2.13 -5.10 -0.17
C ALA A 42 3.21 -4.78 0.88
N ASP A 43 4.49 -5.00 0.56
CA ASP A 43 5.60 -4.68 1.45
C ASP A 43 5.63 -3.18 1.80
N ASP A 44 5.45 -2.32 0.80
CA ASP A 44 5.31 -0.87 1.00
C ASP A 44 4.12 -0.53 1.91
N ALA A 45 3.00 -1.24 1.76
CA ALA A 45 1.81 -1.02 2.58
C ALA A 45 2.04 -1.42 4.03
N VAL A 46 2.70 -2.55 4.29
CA VAL A 46 3.05 -3.01 5.63
C VAL A 46 3.96 -2.00 6.34
N ALA A 47 4.98 -1.48 5.63
CA ALA A 47 5.87 -0.46 6.17
C ALA A 47 5.11 0.83 6.54
N LEU A 48 4.17 1.26 5.69
CA LEU A 48 3.33 2.43 5.95
C LEU A 48 2.35 2.21 7.10
N VAL A 49 1.72 1.03 7.20
CA VAL A 49 0.84 0.67 8.31
C VAL A 49 1.60 0.70 9.64
N ASN A 50 2.84 0.18 9.67
CA ASN A 50 3.69 0.24 10.85
C ASN A 50 4.00 1.68 11.27
N MET A 51 4.35 2.53 10.30
CA MET A 51 4.61 3.95 10.52
C MET A 51 3.37 4.68 11.04
N ILE A 52 2.20 4.49 10.41
CA ILE A 52 0.94 5.09 10.83
C ILE A 52 0.57 4.63 12.24
N GLY A 53 0.63 3.33 12.53
CA GLY A 53 0.24 2.82 13.84
C GLY A 53 1.18 3.28 14.96
N THR A 54 2.48 3.35 14.69
CA THR A 54 3.46 3.89 15.64
C THR A 54 3.22 5.38 15.89
N THR A 55 3.00 6.17 14.84
CA THR A 55 2.75 7.62 14.96
C THR A 55 1.40 7.93 15.61
N ASN A 56 0.37 7.12 15.36
CA ASN A 56 -0.93 7.25 16.02
C ASN A 56 -0.86 6.96 17.52
N LYS A 57 -0.03 5.97 17.92
CA LYS A 57 0.26 5.71 19.34
C LYS A 57 0.96 6.89 19.99
N MET A 58 1.99 7.44 19.35
CA MET A 58 2.70 8.63 19.86
C MET A 58 1.75 9.82 19.98
N PHE A 59 0.92 10.05 18.96
CA PHE A 59 -0.09 11.10 18.97
C PHE A 59 -1.06 10.95 20.15
N ALA A 60 -1.55 9.73 20.42
CA ALA A 60 -2.45 9.47 21.53
C ALA A 60 -1.79 9.74 22.90
N LEU A 61 -0.50 9.44 23.07
CA LEU A 61 0.22 9.75 24.31
C LEU A 61 0.23 11.26 24.61
N ASP A 62 0.39 12.08 23.57
CA ASP A 62 0.41 13.54 23.71
C ASP A 62 -1.00 14.17 23.81
N HIS A 63 -2.05 13.43 23.43
CA HIS A 63 -3.43 13.91 23.36
C HIS A 63 -4.39 13.13 24.29
N ASN A 64 -3.99 12.88 25.54
CA ASN A 64 -4.81 12.25 26.58
C ASN A 64 -5.40 10.88 26.20
N ASN A 65 -4.63 10.04 25.51
CA ASN A 65 -5.02 8.74 24.98
C ASN A 65 -6.15 8.77 23.93
N VAL A 66 -6.40 9.92 23.30
CA VAL A 66 -7.33 10.01 22.18
C VAL A 66 -6.58 9.72 20.88
N TYR A 67 -6.95 8.63 20.22
CA TYR A 67 -6.36 8.24 18.95
C TYR A 67 -7.00 9.02 17.80
N ALA A 68 -6.17 9.37 16.82
CA ALA A 68 -6.67 9.88 15.57
C ALA A 68 -7.23 8.74 14.72
N ARG A 69 -8.28 9.04 13.96
CA ARG A 69 -9.03 8.04 13.21
C ARG A 69 -9.50 8.54 11.86
N GLY A 70 -9.71 7.65 10.90
CA GLY A 70 -10.25 7.99 9.58
C GLY A 70 -9.30 7.66 8.45
N SER A 71 -9.68 8.04 7.23
CA SER A 71 -8.88 7.80 6.03
C SER A 71 -7.89 8.94 5.77
N PHE A 72 -6.71 8.60 5.26
CA PHE A 72 -5.72 9.56 4.77
C PHE A 72 -5.99 10.05 3.34
N ALA A 73 -6.97 9.49 2.62
CA ALA A 73 -7.22 9.81 1.22
C ALA A 73 -7.75 11.24 0.98
N ALA A 74 -8.32 11.87 2.01
CA ALA A 74 -8.96 13.19 1.94
C ALA A 74 -8.18 14.30 2.67
N CYS A 75 -6.90 14.07 2.98
CA CYS A 75 -6.11 15.09 3.67
C CYS A 75 -5.82 16.28 2.76
N VAL A 76 -6.09 17.48 3.27
CA VAL A 76 -5.84 18.75 2.58
C VAL A 76 -4.60 19.39 3.18
N SER A 77 -3.52 19.49 2.39
CA SER A 77 -2.28 20.11 2.86
C SER A 77 -2.52 21.57 3.26
N GLY A 78 -1.94 21.99 4.39
CA GLY A 78 -1.97 23.39 4.85
C GLY A 78 -2.94 23.70 6.00
N THR A 79 -3.61 22.70 6.58
CA THR A 79 -4.39 22.87 7.81
C THR A 79 -3.45 22.86 9.03
N ALA A 80 -3.74 23.70 10.03
CA ALA A 80 -3.01 23.71 11.29
C ALA A 80 -3.39 22.51 12.18
N CYS A 81 -2.46 22.07 13.03
CA CYS A 81 -2.74 21.09 14.07
C CYS A 81 -3.85 21.61 15.00
N PRO A 82 -4.91 20.81 15.29
CA PRO A 82 -5.95 21.21 16.23
C PRO A 82 -5.37 21.43 17.64
N ALA A 83 -6.04 22.28 18.42
CA ALA A 83 -5.63 22.53 19.81
C ALA A 83 -5.71 21.24 20.64
N SER A 84 -4.77 21.09 21.58
CA SER A 84 -4.77 19.98 22.53
C SER A 84 -6.09 19.94 23.32
N GLY A 85 -6.76 18.79 23.34
CA GLY A 85 -8.04 18.59 24.04
C GLY A 85 -9.28 18.62 23.15
N ALA A 86 -9.12 18.52 21.82
CA ALA A 86 -10.25 18.31 20.93
C ALA A 86 -10.97 16.99 21.24
N ALA A 87 -12.30 16.98 21.08
CA ALA A 87 -13.12 15.79 21.32
C ALA A 87 -12.89 14.66 20.29
N SER A 88 -12.30 14.99 19.14
CA SER A 88 -12.02 14.03 18.07
C SER A 88 -10.86 14.50 17.22
N TYR A 89 -10.01 13.56 16.82
CA TYR A 89 -8.93 13.77 15.87
C TYR A 89 -9.12 12.87 14.67
N THR A 90 -8.84 13.43 13.49
CA THR A 90 -8.87 12.76 12.21
C THR A 90 -7.49 12.20 11.87
N ALA A 91 -7.42 11.22 10.95
CA ALA A 91 -6.15 10.69 10.46
C ALA A 91 -5.21 11.80 9.92
N CYS A 92 -5.77 12.85 9.31
CA CYS A 92 -4.97 13.94 8.77
C CYS A 92 -4.26 14.77 9.87
N ASP A 93 -4.75 14.72 11.11
CA ASP A 93 -4.10 15.43 12.22
C ASP A 93 -2.73 14.84 12.54
N LEU A 94 -2.47 13.56 12.25
CA LEU A 94 -1.11 13.01 12.34
C LEU A 94 -0.15 13.75 11.41
N ILE A 95 -0.61 14.18 10.23
CA ILE A 95 0.18 14.93 9.25
C ILE A 95 0.30 16.40 9.65
N TYR A 96 -0.81 17.03 10.03
CA TYR A 96 -0.83 18.46 10.41
C TYR A 96 0.02 18.74 11.65
N CYS A 97 -0.04 17.83 12.63
CA CYS A 97 0.74 17.90 13.87
C CYS A 97 2.16 17.33 13.74
N LYS A 98 2.61 16.98 12.52
CA LYS A 98 3.99 16.56 12.21
C LYS A 98 4.44 15.24 12.85
N TYR A 99 3.51 14.36 13.21
CA TYR A 99 3.83 12.99 13.62
C TYR A 99 4.10 12.10 12.41
N LEU A 100 3.38 12.32 11.31
CA LEU A 100 3.49 11.58 10.06
C LEU A 100 3.89 12.53 8.93
N ALA A 101 4.80 12.07 8.05
CA ALA A 101 5.18 12.83 6.87
C ALA A 101 3.99 12.92 5.89
N ASP A 102 3.81 14.10 5.27
CA ASP A 102 2.81 14.26 4.21
C ASP A 102 3.20 13.40 3.00
N GLN A 103 2.29 12.53 2.58
CA GLN A 103 2.45 11.67 1.41
C GLN A 103 1.16 11.69 0.59
N ASN A 104 1.27 11.40 -0.71
CA ASN A 104 0.10 11.19 -1.56
C ASN A 104 -0.55 9.82 -1.29
N PHE A 105 -1.27 9.70 -0.17
CA PHE A 105 -1.98 8.48 0.23
C PHE A 105 -3.06 8.08 -0.78
N SER A 106 -3.76 9.05 -1.39
CA SER A 106 -4.76 8.78 -2.42
C SER A 106 -4.16 8.15 -3.69
N GLY A 107 -2.89 8.42 -3.99
CA GLY A 107 -2.18 7.79 -5.11
C GLY A 107 -1.65 6.39 -4.84
N LYS A 108 -1.67 5.92 -3.59
CA LYS A 108 -1.15 4.60 -3.23
C LYS A 108 -2.09 3.47 -3.70
N PRO A 109 -1.58 2.24 -3.88
CA PRO A 109 -2.40 1.07 -4.22
C PRO A 109 -3.30 0.60 -3.07
N TYR A 110 -3.03 1.04 -1.85
CA TYR A 110 -3.81 0.75 -0.66
C TYR A 110 -4.47 2.02 -0.14
N ASP A 111 -5.67 1.87 0.41
CA ASP A 111 -6.32 2.89 1.20
C ASP A 111 -5.86 2.73 2.65
N PHE A 112 -5.30 3.80 3.22
CA PHE A 112 -4.74 3.80 4.57
C PHE A 112 -5.67 4.53 5.52
N ASN A 113 -5.82 3.97 6.72
CA ASN A 113 -6.66 4.49 7.76
C ASN A 113 -5.91 4.48 9.10
N ALA A 114 -6.08 5.55 9.88
CA ALA A 114 -5.76 5.54 11.30
C ALA A 114 -6.97 4.96 12.05
N CYS A 115 -6.70 4.11 13.04
CA CYS A 115 -7.74 3.44 13.81
C CYS A 115 -7.72 3.88 15.26
N ASP A 116 -8.91 4.00 15.86
CA ASP A 116 -9.08 4.16 17.29
C ASP A 116 -9.25 2.77 17.93
N PRO A 117 -8.27 2.29 18.73
CA PRO A 117 -8.30 0.94 19.27
C PRO A 117 -9.35 0.72 20.36
N GLY A 118 -9.87 1.78 20.99
CA GLY A 118 -10.89 1.66 22.03
C GLY A 118 -12.30 1.48 21.45
N SER A 119 -12.54 2.05 20.27
CA SER A 119 -13.85 2.03 19.60
C SER A 119 -13.89 1.23 18.29
N GLY A 120 -12.73 0.85 17.76
CA GLY A 120 -12.60 0.19 16.45
C GLY A 120 -12.99 1.09 15.28
N THR A 121 -13.05 2.41 15.50
CA THR A 121 -13.49 3.35 14.46
C THR A 121 -12.31 3.90 13.67
N GLY A 122 -12.55 4.25 12.40
CA GLY A 122 -11.51 4.76 11.49
C GLY A 122 -11.76 4.43 10.01
N GLY A 123 -12.70 3.53 9.72
CA GLY A 123 -13.00 3.08 8.36
C GLY A 123 -12.07 1.96 7.91
N GLY A 124 -12.29 1.41 6.71
CA GLY A 124 -11.55 0.23 6.25
C GLY A 124 -11.75 -0.97 7.18
N GLN A 125 -10.67 -1.70 7.47
CA GLN A 125 -10.66 -2.80 8.46
C GLN A 125 -10.32 -2.36 9.89
N CYS A 126 -10.49 -1.08 10.26
CA CYS A 126 -10.30 -0.71 11.65
C CYS A 126 -11.21 -1.54 12.58
N SER A 127 -10.58 -2.18 13.57
CA SER A 127 -11.23 -3.03 14.56
C SER A 127 -10.75 -2.68 15.97
N ASN A 128 -11.45 -3.18 17.00
CA ASN A 128 -11.04 -2.98 18.39
C ASN A 128 -9.65 -3.55 18.64
N GLY A 129 -8.78 -2.77 19.26
CA GLY A 129 -7.38 -3.14 19.52
C GLY A 129 -6.41 -2.83 18.38
N HIS A 130 -6.86 -2.17 17.30
CA HIS A 130 -6.01 -1.79 16.16
C HIS A 130 -5.79 -0.29 16.08
N VAL A 131 -4.60 0.12 15.64
CA VAL A 131 -4.16 1.53 15.57
C VAL A 131 -3.98 2.04 14.15
N ALA A 132 -3.87 1.13 13.17
CA ALA A 132 -3.77 1.44 11.76
C ALA A 132 -4.30 0.28 10.91
N ALA A 133 -4.84 0.60 9.75
CA ALA A 133 -5.31 -0.37 8.77
C ALA A 133 -4.94 0.09 7.35
N ALA A 134 -4.73 -0.88 6.45
CA ALA A 134 -4.59 -0.66 5.03
C ALA A 134 -5.32 -1.74 4.24
N ASN A 135 -6.15 -1.31 3.31
CA ASN A 135 -6.95 -2.21 2.47
C ASN A 135 -6.52 -2.02 1.02
N ARG A 136 -6.33 -3.11 0.27
CA ARG A 136 -6.07 -3.00 -1.16
C ARG A 136 -7.29 -2.36 -1.81
N LYS A 137 -7.04 -1.39 -2.69
CA LYS A 137 -8.11 -0.79 -3.50
C LYS A 137 -8.83 -1.87 -4.30
N SER A 138 -10.16 -1.81 -4.30
CA SER A 138 -11.05 -2.74 -5.03
C SER A 138 -10.86 -2.73 -6.54
N SER A 139 -10.13 -1.74 -7.09
CA SER A 139 -9.72 -1.71 -8.50
C SER A 139 -8.56 -2.67 -8.84
N ALA A 140 -7.95 -3.33 -7.85
CA ALA A 140 -6.94 -4.35 -8.10
C ALA A 140 -7.56 -5.62 -8.69
N SER A 141 -6.79 -6.39 -9.45
CA SER A 141 -7.25 -7.69 -9.94
C SER A 141 -7.29 -8.71 -8.80
N GLU A 142 -8.30 -9.56 -8.80
CA GLU A 142 -8.33 -10.74 -7.94
C GLU A 142 -7.08 -11.62 -8.16
N PRO A 143 -6.49 -12.20 -7.11
CA PRO A 143 -6.92 -12.21 -5.70
C PRO A 143 -6.51 -10.97 -4.87
N TYR A 144 -5.71 -10.06 -5.44
CA TYR A 144 -4.98 -9.02 -4.70
C TYR A 144 -5.88 -7.98 -4.03
N SER A 145 -7.06 -7.71 -4.60
CA SER A 145 -8.10 -6.82 -4.07
C SER A 145 -8.61 -7.21 -2.68
N THR A 146 -8.37 -8.45 -2.25
CA THR A 146 -8.74 -8.93 -0.90
C THR A 146 -7.66 -8.69 0.15
N TRP A 147 -6.49 -8.17 -0.23
CA TRP A 147 -5.35 -8.03 0.67
C TRP A 147 -5.51 -6.86 1.63
N GLU A 148 -5.38 -7.15 2.92
CA GLU A 148 -5.57 -6.18 3.99
C GLU A 148 -4.51 -6.38 5.08
N TYR A 149 -4.09 -5.27 5.70
CA TYR A 149 -3.09 -5.24 6.75
C TYR A 149 -3.54 -4.36 7.90
N GLU A 150 -3.31 -4.80 9.12
CA GLU A 150 -3.68 -4.05 10.32
C GLU A 150 -2.56 -4.10 11.35
N MET A 151 -2.35 -3.01 12.08
CA MET A 151 -1.43 -2.97 13.22
C MET A 151 -2.21 -2.92 14.53
N ALA A 152 -1.94 -3.89 15.40
CA ALA A 152 -2.50 -3.95 16.74
C ALA A 152 -1.80 -2.99 17.72
N THR A 153 -2.44 -2.72 18.86
CA THR A 153 -1.89 -1.89 19.95
C THR A 153 -0.62 -2.45 20.56
N ASP A 154 -0.36 -3.76 20.44
CA ASP A 154 0.89 -4.42 20.84
C ASP A 154 2.01 -4.30 19.78
N GLY A 155 1.71 -3.75 18.60
CA GLY A 155 2.66 -3.55 17.52
C GLY A 155 2.76 -4.70 16.52
N ARG A 156 1.98 -5.78 16.71
CA ARG A 156 1.90 -6.86 15.73
C ARG A 156 1.13 -6.42 14.50
N ILE A 157 1.57 -6.87 13.33
CA ILE A 157 0.88 -6.64 12.06
C ILE A 157 0.16 -7.93 11.67
N ALA A 158 -1.16 -7.85 11.51
CA ALA A 158 -1.99 -8.92 10.99
C ALA A 158 -2.23 -8.71 9.48
N TYR A 159 -2.49 -9.81 8.79
CA TYR A 159 -2.70 -9.86 7.34
C TYR A 159 -3.96 -10.68 7.04
N PHE A 160 -4.78 -10.19 6.11
CA PHE A 160 -6.05 -10.81 5.73
C PHE A 160 -6.23 -10.79 4.21
N GLY A 161 -6.91 -11.81 3.67
CA GLY A 161 -7.14 -11.98 2.24
C GLY A 161 -6.64 -13.32 1.68
N THR A 162 -6.83 -13.54 0.38
CA THR A 162 -6.42 -14.77 -0.31
C THR A 162 -4.98 -14.66 -0.83
N ASP A 163 -4.15 -15.66 -0.55
CA ASP A 163 -2.73 -15.70 -0.97
C ASP A 163 -1.91 -14.46 -0.57
N VAL A 164 -2.24 -13.85 0.58
CA VAL A 164 -1.57 -12.65 1.07
C VAL A 164 -0.15 -13.00 1.50
N PRO A 165 0.87 -12.26 1.04
CA PRO A 165 2.22 -12.46 1.50
C PRO A 165 2.31 -12.11 2.99
N THR A 166 2.89 -13.03 3.77
CA THR A 166 3.27 -12.71 5.14
C THR A 166 4.44 -11.72 5.10
N PRO A 167 4.40 -10.63 5.88
CA PRO A 167 5.55 -9.74 6.02
C PRO A 167 6.80 -10.56 6.36
N THR A 168 7.91 -10.34 5.66
CA THR A 168 9.19 -10.94 6.02
C THR A 168 9.69 -10.30 7.31
N ASP A 169 9.91 -11.12 8.35
CA ASP A 169 10.55 -10.70 9.61
C ASP A 169 11.94 -10.06 9.41
#